data_AF-A0A1Z9Q8N0-F1
#
_entry.id   AF-A0A1Z9Q8N0-F1
#
_cell.length_a   1.000
_cell.length_b   1.000
_cell.length_c   1.000
_cell.angle_alpha   90.00
_cell.angle_beta   90.00
_cell.angle_gamma   90.00
#
_symmetry.space_group_name_H-M   'P 1'
#
loop_
_entity.id
_entity.type
_entity.pdbx_description
1 polymer ?
#
loop_
_entity_poly.entity_id
_entity_poly.type
_entity_poly.pdbx_seq_one_letter_code
_entity_poly.pdbx_strand_id
1 'polypeptide(L)'
;MMRKLFIAIATVGMGATAHASVIGTTYTDATSDLLNSSLTNIDLVSARFSNDATHLHLSVTVLGDVSATTWGDYLVFIDHTPSLTAPGRGDADGPRGNPFHRGIAAPAGTDAFIGSWLDDGGGNLSYTFDGDRWNQREAGTPNLARAASGIVSWTFSLESLGLAAGDTFQFDVATTGGADGGSSVDLLSTDAIRPGWGFDEDSTLDLTYTVAGSTAVPGVGGIAALAGLGLARRRRNR
;
A
#
# COMPACT_ATOMS: atom_id res chain seq x y z
N MET A 1 -46.48 -30.85 36.80
CA MET A 1 -45.73 -29.59 36.99
C MET A 1 -44.48 -29.66 36.10
N MET A 2 -44.46 -28.86 35.02
CA MET A 2 -43.52 -28.97 33.90
C MET A 2 -42.11 -28.46 34.27
N ARG A 3 -41.08 -29.27 34.05
CA ARG A 3 -39.68 -28.81 34.03
C ARG A 3 -39.32 -28.43 32.59
N LYS A 4 -39.14 -27.13 32.34
CA LYS A 4 -38.67 -26.60 31.05
C LYS A 4 -37.17 -26.93 30.90
N LEU A 5 -36.85 -27.66 29.83
CA LEU A 5 -35.50 -27.95 29.38
C LEU A 5 -35.00 -26.73 28.59
N PHE A 6 -33.94 -26.06 29.05
CA PHE A 6 -33.26 -25.01 28.27
C PHE A 6 -32.10 -25.64 27.51
N ILE A 7 -32.21 -25.70 26.19
CA ILE A 7 -31.11 -26.05 25.28
C ILE A 7 -30.35 -24.75 24.98
N ALA A 8 -29.13 -24.61 25.50
CA ALA A 8 -28.23 -23.55 25.11
C ALA A 8 -27.51 -23.99 23.82
N ILE A 9 -27.86 -23.37 22.69
CA ILE A 9 -27.08 -23.45 21.46
C ILE A 9 -25.88 -22.52 21.66
N ALA A 10 -24.69 -23.10 21.84
CA ALA A 10 -23.45 -22.36 21.79
C ALA A 10 -23.13 -22.06 20.33
N THR A 11 -23.37 -20.82 19.90
CA THR A 11 -22.88 -20.30 18.62
C THR A 11 -21.36 -20.25 18.67
N VAL A 12 -20.69 -21.03 17.82
CA VAL A 12 -19.26 -20.89 17.56
C VAL A 12 -19.07 -19.55 16.84
N GLY A 13 -18.60 -18.54 17.58
CA GLY A 13 -18.16 -17.29 16.98
C GLY A 13 -16.98 -17.55 16.06
N MET A 14 -17.12 -17.14 14.80
CA MET A 14 -16.05 -17.16 13.80
C MET A 14 -14.81 -16.50 14.40
N GLY A 15 -13.72 -17.26 14.52
CA GLY A 15 -12.44 -16.74 14.97
C GLY A 15 -11.94 -15.71 13.98
N ALA A 16 -11.74 -14.48 14.43
CA ALA A 16 -10.92 -13.51 13.73
C ALA A 16 -9.50 -14.10 13.63
N THR A 17 -9.06 -14.43 12.42
CA THR A 17 -7.68 -14.80 12.17
C THR A 17 -6.84 -13.54 12.38
N ALA A 18 -6.17 -13.46 13.53
CA ALA A 18 -5.14 -12.45 13.76
C ALA A 18 -3.93 -12.80 12.89
N HIS A 19 -3.87 -12.24 11.68
CA HIS A 19 -2.67 -12.31 10.86
C HIS A 19 -1.63 -11.38 11.50
N ALA A 20 -0.46 -11.92 11.85
CA ALA A 20 0.65 -11.11 12.31
C ALA A 20 1.16 -10.29 11.11
N SER A 21 0.91 -8.99 11.13
CA SER A 21 1.56 -8.05 10.20
C SER A 21 3.06 -8.02 10.49
N VAL A 22 3.88 -8.10 9.45
CA VAL A 22 5.35 -8.05 9.58
C VAL A 22 5.78 -6.62 9.96
N ILE A 23 6.88 -6.48 10.71
CA ILE A 23 7.48 -5.17 11.00
C ILE A 23 7.76 -4.46 9.67
N GLY A 24 7.02 -3.40 9.38
CA GLY A 24 7.18 -2.64 8.15
C GLY A 24 8.52 -1.90 8.02
N THR A 25 8.94 -1.71 6.78
CA THR A 25 10.13 -0.95 6.36
C THR A 25 9.73 0.48 6.03
N THR A 26 10.49 1.45 6.50
CA THR A 26 10.29 2.88 6.22
C THR A 26 11.44 3.40 5.36
N TYR A 27 11.09 4.12 4.30
CA TYR A 27 11.97 4.85 3.40
C TYR A 27 11.72 6.33 3.66
N THR A 28 12.76 7.08 3.93
CA THR A 28 12.68 8.50 4.28
C THR A 28 13.05 9.35 3.09
N ASP A 29 12.47 10.54 3.06
CA ASP A 29 12.73 11.54 2.05
C ASP A 29 13.27 12.82 2.69
N ALA A 30 13.99 13.62 1.91
CA ALA A 30 14.30 14.99 2.31
C ALA A 30 13.02 15.83 2.31
N THR A 31 12.85 16.69 3.32
CA THR A 31 11.67 17.57 3.38
C THR A 31 12.00 18.94 2.80
N SER A 32 11.00 19.64 2.25
CA SER A 32 11.16 21.00 1.71
C SER A 32 12.16 21.10 0.56
N ASP A 33 12.31 20.02 -0.19
CA ASP A 33 13.06 19.93 -1.44
C ASP A 33 12.15 20.12 -2.67
N LEU A 34 10.91 20.56 -2.48
CA LEU A 34 10.12 21.11 -3.57
C LEU A 34 10.58 22.52 -3.97
N LEU A 35 10.57 22.83 -5.27
CA LEU A 35 10.81 24.20 -5.75
C LEU A 35 9.86 25.22 -5.09
N ASN A 36 8.62 24.81 -4.84
CA ASN A 36 7.65 25.55 -4.04
C ASN A 36 7.39 24.82 -2.71
N SER A 37 8.15 25.18 -1.68
CA SER A 37 8.04 24.60 -0.33
C SER A 37 6.71 24.89 0.40
N SER A 38 5.80 25.68 -0.18
CA SER A 38 4.44 25.82 0.36
C SER A 38 3.53 24.61 0.07
N LEU A 39 3.92 23.74 -0.87
CA LEU A 39 3.15 22.56 -1.30
C LEU A 39 3.30 21.38 -0.33
N THR A 40 3.12 21.63 0.96
CA THR A 40 3.41 20.67 2.03
C THR A 40 2.55 19.40 1.98
N ASN A 41 1.38 19.42 1.33
CA ASN A 41 0.50 18.25 1.18
C ASN A 41 0.99 17.24 0.13
N ILE A 42 2.06 17.55 -0.60
CA ILE A 42 2.69 16.69 -1.60
C ILE A 42 4.22 16.68 -1.48
N ASP A 43 4.77 17.28 -0.42
CA ASP A 43 6.18 17.22 0.00
C ASP A 43 6.35 15.95 0.83
N LEU A 44 6.96 14.92 0.25
CA LEU A 44 7.13 13.61 0.84
C LEU A 44 8.09 13.70 2.05
N VAL A 45 7.80 12.90 3.06
CA VAL A 45 8.65 12.74 4.26
C VAL A 45 9.08 11.29 4.38
N SER A 46 8.15 10.37 4.10
CA SER A 46 8.45 8.95 4.06
C SER A 46 7.36 8.13 3.39
N ALA A 47 7.74 6.95 2.90
CA ALA A 47 6.81 5.86 2.67
C ALA A 47 7.15 4.68 3.59
N ARG A 48 6.12 3.98 4.06
CA ARG A 48 6.25 2.78 4.88
C ARG A 48 5.46 1.64 4.24
N PHE A 49 6.19 0.58 3.91
CA PHE A 49 5.59 -0.68 3.46
C PHE A 49 5.59 -1.70 4.61
N SER A 50 4.50 -2.43 4.72
CA SER A 50 4.39 -3.66 5.50
C SER A 50 3.47 -4.61 4.76
N ASN A 51 3.50 -5.90 5.08
CA ASN A 51 2.55 -6.83 4.51
C ASN A 51 2.08 -7.85 5.54
N ASP A 52 0.90 -8.39 5.29
CA ASP A 52 0.43 -9.64 5.89
C ASP A 52 0.52 -10.77 4.85
N ALA A 53 -0.21 -11.87 5.06
CA ALA A 53 -0.19 -13.02 4.15
C ALA A 53 -0.79 -12.74 2.77
N THR A 54 -1.68 -11.76 2.66
CA THR A 54 -2.50 -11.52 1.47
C THR A 54 -2.51 -10.07 1.01
N HIS A 55 -2.05 -9.12 1.83
CA HIS A 55 -2.08 -7.70 1.54
C HIS A 55 -0.74 -7.01 1.76
N LEU A 56 -0.48 -6.04 0.89
CA LEU A 56 0.51 -4.99 1.08
C LEU A 56 -0.18 -3.77 1.71
N HIS A 57 0.40 -3.23 2.77
CA HIS A 57 0.00 -1.99 3.40
C HIS A 57 1.05 -0.91 3.13
N LEU A 58 0.63 0.16 2.48
CA LEU A 58 1.44 1.35 2.24
C LEU A 58 0.93 2.48 3.13
N SER A 59 1.83 3.21 3.76
CA SER A 59 1.52 4.52 4.35
C SER A 59 2.52 5.54 3.83
N VAL A 60 2.02 6.62 3.24
CA VAL A 60 2.83 7.77 2.84
C VAL A 60 2.62 8.88 3.86
N THR A 61 3.71 9.51 4.26
CA THR A 61 3.73 10.70 5.09
C THR A 61 4.22 11.87 4.25
N VAL A 62 3.46 12.96 4.25
CA VAL A 62 3.86 14.25 3.68
C VAL A 62 4.02 15.29 4.79
N LEU A 63 4.65 16.42 4.48
CA LEU A 63 5.00 17.46 5.44
C LEU A 63 3.77 18.14 6.07
N GLY A 64 2.69 18.28 5.31
CA GLY A 64 1.52 19.09 5.64
C GLY A 64 0.33 18.31 6.20
N ASP A 65 -0.63 19.04 6.75
CA ASP A 65 -1.96 18.51 7.09
C ASP A 65 -2.74 18.24 5.80
N VAL A 66 -2.93 16.95 5.50
CA VAL A 66 -3.65 16.50 4.31
C VAL A 66 -5.17 16.66 4.49
N SER A 67 -5.70 16.65 5.72
CA SER A 67 -7.13 16.85 5.98
C SER A 67 -7.61 18.28 5.70
N ALA A 68 -6.67 19.23 5.67
CA ALA A 68 -6.91 20.62 5.28
C ALA A 68 -6.85 20.85 3.76
N THR A 69 -6.54 19.82 2.98
CA THR A 69 -6.42 19.88 1.52
C THR A 69 -7.30 18.82 0.87
N THR A 70 -7.81 19.10 -0.33
CA THR A 70 -8.67 18.17 -1.07
C THR A 70 -8.11 17.91 -2.46
N TRP A 71 -6.79 17.91 -2.61
CA TRP A 71 -6.12 17.75 -3.90
C TRP A 71 -4.71 17.18 -3.70
N GLY A 72 -4.15 16.66 -4.78
CA GLY A 72 -2.85 16.02 -4.80
C GLY A 72 -3.01 14.52 -4.93
N ASP A 73 -2.16 13.95 -5.78
CA ASP A 73 -2.20 12.52 -6.10
C ASP A 73 -0.91 11.84 -5.67
N TYR A 74 -1.05 10.56 -5.37
CA TYR A 74 0.00 9.69 -4.86
C TYR A 74 0.12 8.50 -5.78
N LEU A 75 1.31 8.36 -6.38
CA LEU A 75 1.59 7.33 -7.37
C LEU A 75 2.64 6.38 -6.81
N VAL A 76 2.49 5.09 -7.11
CA VAL A 76 3.49 4.07 -6.77
C VAL A 76 3.78 3.27 -8.02
N PHE A 77 5.05 3.21 -8.38
CA PHE A 77 5.56 2.40 -9.48
C PHE A 77 6.21 1.15 -8.88
N ILE A 78 5.92 -0.02 -9.45
CA ILE A 78 6.45 -1.30 -8.97
C ILE A 78 6.96 -2.09 -10.19
N ASP A 79 8.17 -2.62 -10.06
CA ASP A 79 8.75 -3.64 -10.93
C ASP A 79 9.03 -4.88 -10.06
N HIS A 80 8.14 -5.88 -10.15
CA HIS A 80 8.34 -7.18 -9.48
C HIS A 80 8.92 -8.24 -10.41
N THR A 81 8.91 -7.98 -11.72
CA THR A 81 9.41 -8.88 -12.75
C THR A 81 10.42 -8.15 -13.64
N PRO A 82 11.74 -8.34 -13.41
CA PRO A 82 12.80 -7.69 -14.19
C PRO A 82 12.79 -7.99 -15.70
N SER A 83 11.91 -8.88 -16.17
CA SER A 83 11.81 -9.29 -17.57
C SER A 83 11.07 -8.30 -18.47
N LEU A 84 10.31 -7.35 -17.91
CA LEU A 84 9.65 -6.33 -18.72
C LEU A 84 10.63 -5.21 -19.06
N THR A 85 11.46 -5.42 -20.08
CA THR A 85 12.41 -4.38 -20.55
C THR A 85 11.72 -3.25 -21.33
N ALA A 86 10.44 -3.41 -21.65
CA ALA A 86 9.64 -2.35 -22.26
C ALA A 86 9.09 -1.42 -21.17
N PRO A 87 9.14 -0.09 -21.35
CA PRO A 87 8.35 0.82 -20.51
C PRO A 87 6.89 0.41 -20.59
N GLY A 88 6.18 0.54 -19.46
CA GLY A 88 4.72 0.44 -19.45
C GLY A 88 4.19 1.39 -20.51
N ARG A 89 3.73 0.85 -21.64
CA ARG A 89 3.10 1.65 -22.68
C ARG A 89 1.68 1.88 -22.18
N GLY A 90 1.44 3.12 -21.79
CA GLY A 90 0.14 3.60 -21.33
C GLY A 90 -0.94 3.36 -22.36
N ASP A 91 -2.18 3.54 -21.92
CA ASP A 91 -3.30 3.83 -22.82
C ASP A 91 -2.85 4.83 -23.89
N ALA A 92 -3.27 4.64 -25.14
CA ALA A 92 -2.71 5.30 -26.32
C ALA A 92 -2.80 6.84 -26.30
N ASP A 93 -3.47 7.40 -25.29
CA ASP A 93 -3.81 8.81 -25.11
C ASP A 93 -3.24 9.43 -23.79
N GLY A 94 -2.57 8.66 -22.92
CA GLY A 94 -2.01 9.16 -21.65
C GLY A 94 -0.60 9.76 -21.81
N PRO A 95 -0.26 10.88 -21.15
CA PRO A 95 0.88 11.71 -21.56
C PRO A 95 2.25 11.01 -21.53
N ARG A 96 2.48 10.01 -20.67
CA ARG A 96 3.83 9.41 -20.52
C ARG A 96 3.85 7.92 -20.14
N GLY A 97 2.77 7.19 -20.41
CA GLY A 97 2.78 5.72 -20.30
C GLY A 97 2.29 5.11 -18.99
N ASN A 98 1.92 5.91 -17.98
CA ASN A 98 1.24 5.41 -16.78
C ASN A 98 -0.30 5.34 -16.98
N PRO A 99 -1.02 4.45 -16.26
CA PRO A 99 -2.47 4.28 -16.41
C PRO A 99 -3.32 5.36 -15.73
N PHE A 100 -2.67 6.31 -15.05
CA PHE A 100 -3.31 7.34 -14.23
C PHE A 100 -3.22 8.73 -14.87
N HIS A 101 -2.75 8.79 -16.13
CA HIS A 101 -2.71 9.96 -16.99
C HIS A 101 -1.94 11.16 -16.38
N ARG A 102 -0.86 10.89 -15.64
CA ARG A 102 0.02 11.93 -15.06
C ARG A 102 1.26 12.21 -15.93
N GLY A 103 1.85 13.39 -15.76
CA GLY A 103 3.07 13.86 -16.45
C GLY A 103 4.36 13.18 -15.98
N ILE A 104 4.30 11.96 -15.47
CA ILE A 104 5.47 11.18 -15.04
C ILE A 104 5.46 9.84 -15.77
N ALA A 105 6.57 9.43 -16.38
CA ALA A 105 6.59 8.17 -17.10
C ALA A 105 6.61 6.99 -16.13
N ALA A 106 5.92 5.90 -16.50
CA ALA A 106 6.18 4.61 -15.89
C ALA A 106 7.56 4.12 -16.40
N PRO A 107 8.57 3.96 -15.54
CA PRO A 107 9.90 3.55 -15.98
C PRO A 107 9.87 2.18 -16.67
N ALA A 108 10.89 1.89 -17.49
CA ALA A 108 11.09 0.54 -18.01
C ALA A 108 11.19 -0.46 -16.85
N GLY A 109 10.51 -1.61 -16.97
CA GLY A 109 10.37 -2.58 -15.87
C GLY A 109 9.03 -2.51 -15.15
N THR A 110 8.40 -1.33 -15.08
CA THR A 110 7.17 -1.16 -14.29
C THR A 110 6.07 -2.09 -14.78
N ASP A 111 5.64 -2.99 -13.90
CA ASP A 111 4.66 -4.05 -14.18
C ASP A 111 3.45 -4.00 -13.24
N ALA A 112 3.53 -3.23 -12.16
CA ALA A 112 2.40 -2.83 -11.33
C ALA A 112 2.43 -1.33 -11.02
N PHE A 113 1.26 -0.74 -10.88
CA PHE A 113 1.09 0.69 -10.64
C PHE A 113 -0.08 0.94 -9.69
N ILE A 114 0.08 1.90 -8.78
CA ILE A 114 -0.99 2.41 -7.93
C ILE A 114 -1.12 3.91 -8.19
N GLY A 115 -2.36 4.36 -8.41
CA GLY A 115 -2.70 5.78 -8.43
C GLY A 115 -3.76 6.08 -7.39
N SER A 116 -3.60 7.17 -6.65
CA SER A 116 -4.56 7.62 -5.65
C SER A 116 -4.72 9.14 -5.67
N TRP A 117 -5.94 9.59 -5.38
CA TRP A 117 -6.34 10.99 -5.28
C TRP A 117 -7.07 11.23 -3.96
N LEU A 118 -7.18 12.49 -3.56
CA LEU A 118 -7.77 12.90 -2.27
C LEU A 118 -9.05 13.74 -2.39
N ASP A 119 -9.39 14.22 -3.57
CA ASP A 119 -10.64 14.95 -3.80
C ASP A 119 -11.87 14.06 -3.60
N ASP A 120 -12.97 14.69 -3.16
CA ASP A 120 -14.30 14.07 -2.98
C ASP A 120 -14.32 12.78 -2.13
N GLY A 121 -13.48 12.73 -1.10
CA GLY A 121 -13.36 11.57 -0.19
C GLY A 121 -12.26 10.59 -0.59
N GLY A 122 -11.55 10.87 -1.69
CA GLY A 122 -10.41 10.15 -2.19
C GLY A 122 -10.75 8.82 -2.84
N GLY A 123 -9.79 8.31 -3.58
CA GLY A 123 -9.89 7.01 -4.23
C GLY A 123 -8.51 6.48 -4.58
N ASN A 124 -8.46 5.19 -4.86
CA ASN A 124 -7.25 4.57 -5.38
C ASN A 124 -7.60 3.47 -6.37
N LEU A 125 -6.68 3.24 -7.30
CA LEU A 125 -6.73 2.20 -8.31
C LEU A 125 -5.39 1.48 -8.37
N SER A 126 -5.41 0.15 -8.48
CA SER A 126 -4.22 -0.64 -8.81
C SER A 126 -4.33 -1.18 -10.23
N TYR A 127 -3.18 -1.29 -10.88
CA TYR A 127 -3.05 -1.78 -12.25
C TYR A 127 -1.87 -2.74 -12.35
N THR A 128 -1.96 -3.68 -13.29
CA THR A 128 -0.79 -4.46 -13.74
C THR A 128 -0.64 -4.35 -15.25
N PHE A 129 0.59 -4.31 -15.73
CA PHE A 129 0.91 -4.29 -17.15
C PHE A 129 1.03 -5.72 -17.68
N ASP A 130 0.36 -6.04 -18.78
CA ASP A 130 0.41 -7.38 -19.41
C ASP A 130 1.46 -7.49 -20.54
N GLY A 131 2.23 -6.42 -20.77
CA GLY A 131 3.16 -6.28 -21.90
C GLY A 131 2.63 -5.41 -23.03
N ASP A 132 1.30 -5.26 -23.14
CA ASP A 132 0.65 -4.46 -24.18
C ASP A 132 -0.19 -3.31 -23.61
N ARG A 133 -0.84 -3.51 -22.46
CA ARG A 133 -1.71 -2.52 -21.82
C ARG A 133 -1.73 -2.64 -20.30
N TRP A 134 -2.15 -1.56 -19.66
CA TRP A 134 -2.49 -1.56 -18.24
C TRP A 134 -3.88 -2.13 -18.02
N ASN A 135 -3.99 -3.05 -17.07
CA ASN A 135 -5.25 -3.64 -16.66
C ASN A 135 -5.54 -3.23 -15.22
N GLN A 136 -6.64 -2.50 -15.00
CA GLN A 136 -7.10 -2.20 -13.65
C GLN A 136 -7.43 -3.51 -12.92
N ARG A 137 -6.96 -3.65 -11.69
CA ARG A 137 -7.15 -4.85 -10.86
C ARG A 137 -8.02 -4.61 -9.66
N GLU A 138 -7.81 -3.50 -8.96
CA GLU A 138 -8.50 -3.18 -7.72
C GLU A 138 -8.87 -1.69 -7.69
N ALA A 139 -9.93 -1.37 -6.95
CA ALA A 139 -10.33 -0.02 -6.62
C ALA A 139 -10.65 0.07 -5.13
N GLY A 140 -10.32 1.20 -4.50
CA GLY A 140 -10.50 1.39 -3.08
C GLY A 140 -10.59 2.85 -2.68
N THR A 141 -10.53 3.07 -1.36
CA THR A 141 -10.43 4.41 -0.77
C THR A 141 -9.26 4.43 0.21
N PRO A 142 -8.45 5.51 0.22
CA PRO A 142 -7.42 5.68 1.22
C PRO A 142 -8.00 5.75 2.63
N ASN A 143 -7.25 5.24 3.60
CA ASN A 143 -7.50 5.50 5.01
C ASN A 143 -6.90 6.87 5.38
N LEU A 144 -7.81 7.83 5.64
CA LEU A 144 -7.48 9.21 6.00
C LEU A 144 -7.57 9.50 7.51
N ALA A 145 -7.62 8.46 8.37
CA ALA A 145 -7.75 8.64 9.83
C ALA A 145 -6.59 9.43 10.46
N ARG A 146 -5.45 9.55 9.76
CA ARG A 146 -4.26 10.30 10.20
C ARG A 146 -3.87 11.42 9.22
N ALA A 147 -4.79 11.85 8.35
CA ALA A 147 -4.53 12.91 7.39
C ALA A 147 -4.13 14.24 8.04
N ALA A 148 -4.66 14.55 9.23
CA ALA A 148 -4.25 15.71 10.04
C ALA A 148 -2.76 15.71 10.47
N SER A 149 -2.10 14.56 10.38
CA SER A 149 -0.66 14.39 10.62
C SER A 149 0.12 14.12 9.33
N GLY A 150 -0.47 14.40 8.17
CA GLY A 150 0.14 14.18 6.87
C GLY A 150 0.19 12.73 6.41
N ILE A 151 -0.55 11.82 7.05
CA ILE A 151 -0.45 10.39 6.75
C ILE A 151 -1.68 9.91 5.99
N VAL A 152 -1.42 9.34 4.82
CA VAL A 152 -2.39 8.64 3.98
C VAL A 152 -1.97 7.18 3.86
N SER A 153 -2.90 6.26 4.09
CA SER A 153 -2.61 4.82 4.07
C SER A 153 -3.51 4.07 3.10
N TRP A 154 -2.97 3.05 2.45
CA TRP A 154 -3.67 2.16 1.54
C TRP A 154 -3.39 0.70 1.88
N THR A 155 -4.32 -0.16 1.48
CA THR A 155 -4.15 -1.61 1.52
C THR A 155 -4.53 -2.16 0.16
N PHE A 156 -3.66 -2.98 -0.40
CA PHE A 156 -3.84 -3.64 -1.68
C PHE A 156 -3.66 -5.13 -1.49
N SER A 157 -4.45 -5.94 -2.18
CA SER A 157 -4.13 -7.37 -2.24
C SER A 157 -2.79 -7.58 -2.95
N LEU A 158 -1.97 -8.51 -2.44
CA LEU A 158 -0.71 -8.88 -3.10
C LEU A 158 -0.99 -9.39 -4.52
N GLU A 159 -2.07 -10.18 -4.68
CA GLU A 159 -2.53 -10.69 -5.98
C GLU A 159 -2.85 -9.57 -6.98
N SER A 160 -3.51 -8.48 -6.57
CA SER A 160 -3.84 -7.37 -7.49
C SER A 160 -2.60 -6.62 -7.99
N LEU A 161 -1.46 -6.80 -7.33
CA LEU A 161 -0.16 -6.25 -7.72
C LEU A 161 0.74 -7.29 -8.41
N GLY A 162 0.27 -8.53 -8.60
CA GLY A 162 1.09 -9.63 -9.14
C GLY A 162 2.14 -10.16 -8.16
N LEU A 163 2.03 -9.79 -6.87
CA LEU A 163 3.00 -10.13 -5.84
C LEU A 163 2.60 -11.38 -5.05
N ALA A 164 3.61 -12.07 -4.53
CA ALA A 164 3.49 -13.17 -3.60
C ALA A 164 4.52 -13.05 -2.46
N ALA A 165 4.29 -13.83 -1.40
CA ALA A 165 5.25 -13.94 -0.30
C ALA A 165 6.62 -14.44 -0.80
N GLY A 166 7.67 -13.71 -0.43
CA GLY A 166 9.05 -13.97 -0.85
C GLY A 166 9.52 -13.13 -2.04
N ASP A 167 8.60 -12.49 -2.77
CA ASP A 167 8.96 -11.62 -3.88
C ASP A 167 9.70 -10.38 -3.38
N THR A 168 10.68 -9.94 -4.16
CA THR A 168 11.34 -8.64 -3.97
C THR A 168 11.09 -7.82 -5.21
N PHE A 169 10.58 -6.61 -5.01
CA PHE A 169 10.28 -5.69 -6.09
C PHE A 169 11.04 -4.38 -5.92
N GLN A 170 11.35 -3.76 -7.05
CA GLN A 170 11.80 -2.38 -7.12
C GLN A 170 10.60 -1.45 -7.16
N PHE A 171 10.72 -0.25 -6.58
CA PHE A 171 9.63 0.70 -6.56
C PHE A 171 10.11 2.14 -6.46
N ASP A 172 9.14 3.04 -6.62
CA ASP A 172 9.25 4.43 -6.25
C ASP A 172 7.87 4.98 -5.89
N VAL A 173 7.85 6.09 -5.14
CA VAL A 173 6.63 6.81 -4.76
C VAL A 173 6.77 8.24 -5.26
N ALA A 174 5.77 8.72 -5.98
CA ALA A 174 5.73 10.09 -6.47
C ALA A 174 4.46 10.80 -6.01
N THR A 175 4.55 12.11 -5.83
CA THR A 175 3.38 12.97 -5.67
C THR A 175 3.20 13.87 -6.88
N THR A 176 1.94 14.12 -7.25
CA THR A 176 1.60 15.01 -8.36
C THR A 176 0.47 15.95 -7.96
N GLY A 177 0.21 16.95 -8.81
CA GLY A 177 -1.03 17.71 -8.76
C GLY A 177 -2.22 16.83 -9.17
N GLY A 178 -3.44 17.25 -8.80
CA GLY A 178 -4.67 16.47 -9.03
C GLY A 178 -5.25 16.55 -10.45
N ALA A 179 -4.61 17.29 -11.36
CA ALA A 179 -5.10 17.47 -12.74
C ALA A 179 -4.45 16.45 -13.68
N ASP A 180 -5.21 16.00 -14.68
CA ASP A 180 -4.67 15.19 -15.78
C ASP A 180 -3.51 15.91 -16.47
N GLY A 181 -2.45 15.15 -16.76
CA GLY A 181 -1.19 15.68 -17.27
C GLY A 181 -0.36 16.44 -16.24
N GLY A 182 -0.74 16.44 -14.96
CA GLY A 182 0.07 17.05 -13.89
C GLY A 182 1.41 16.36 -13.75
N SER A 183 2.50 17.12 -13.80
CA SER A 183 3.86 16.63 -13.53
C SER A 183 3.99 16.16 -12.09
N SER A 184 4.86 15.17 -11.88
CA SER A 184 5.35 14.87 -10.54
C SER A 184 6.19 16.03 -10.02
N VAL A 185 5.99 16.36 -8.75
CA VAL A 185 6.79 17.39 -8.08
C VAL A 185 7.75 16.80 -7.07
N ASP A 186 7.47 15.58 -6.60
CA ASP A 186 8.26 14.90 -5.58
C ASP A 186 8.39 13.41 -5.85
N LEU A 187 9.57 12.84 -5.58
CA LEU A 187 9.87 11.42 -5.70
C LEU A 187 10.74 10.94 -4.53
N LEU A 188 10.26 9.92 -3.83
CA LEU A 188 10.89 9.33 -2.65
C LEU A 188 12.31 8.79 -2.89
N SER A 189 12.65 8.43 -4.14
CA SER A 189 13.97 7.90 -4.49
C SER A 189 15.06 8.98 -4.57
N THR A 190 14.74 10.27 -4.50
CA THR A 190 15.72 11.34 -4.70
C THR A 190 15.42 12.64 -3.97
N ASP A 191 16.42 13.15 -3.24
CA ASP A 191 16.38 14.48 -2.58
C ASP A 191 16.61 15.66 -3.57
N ALA A 192 16.52 15.42 -4.88
CA ALA A 192 16.84 16.43 -5.88
C ALA A 192 15.67 17.38 -6.08
N ILE A 193 15.89 18.68 -5.80
CA ILE A 193 14.86 19.71 -6.00
C ILE A 193 14.41 19.72 -7.46
N ARG A 194 13.15 19.36 -7.68
CA ARG A 194 12.58 19.28 -9.03
C ARG A 194 12.13 20.63 -9.54
N PRO A 195 12.16 20.91 -10.86
CA PRO A 195 11.88 22.23 -11.42
C PRO A 195 10.40 22.65 -11.31
N GLY A 196 9.55 21.84 -10.66
CA GLY A 196 8.13 22.10 -10.43
C GLY A 196 7.25 21.69 -11.61
N TRP A 197 6.08 22.32 -11.70
CA TRP A 197 5.05 21.97 -12.69
C TRP A 197 5.53 22.11 -14.14
N GLY A 198 5.18 21.14 -14.99
CA GLY A 198 5.51 21.13 -16.41
C GLY A 198 6.89 20.55 -16.74
N PHE A 199 7.61 20.05 -15.73
CA PHE A 199 8.87 19.34 -15.91
C PHE A 199 8.70 17.87 -15.54
N ASP A 200 8.75 17.04 -16.57
CA ASP A 200 8.42 15.65 -16.49
C ASP A 200 9.71 14.83 -16.41
N GLU A 201 10.15 14.50 -15.20
CA GLU A 201 11.26 13.59 -14.95
C GLU A 201 10.74 12.21 -14.52
N ASP A 202 11.41 11.16 -14.97
CA ASP A 202 10.97 9.77 -14.76
C ASP A 202 11.39 9.29 -13.37
N SER A 203 10.61 8.37 -12.81
CA SER A 203 11.07 7.57 -11.67
C SER A 203 12.25 6.68 -12.09
N THR A 204 13.14 6.37 -11.15
CA THR A 204 14.29 5.49 -11.38
C THR A 204 14.12 4.09 -10.82
N LEU A 205 13.07 3.83 -10.02
CA LEU A 205 12.83 2.55 -9.32
C LEU A 205 13.98 2.11 -8.41
N ASP A 206 14.69 3.06 -7.78
CA ASP A 206 15.90 2.77 -7.01
C ASP A 206 15.65 2.15 -5.61
N LEU A 207 14.40 2.10 -5.15
CA LEU A 207 14.04 1.54 -3.84
C LEU A 207 13.59 0.09 -3.98
N THR A 208 13.81 -0.73 -2.95
CA THR A 208 13.43 -2.16 -2.99
C THR A 208 12.70 -2.59 -1.74
N TYR A 209 11.66 -3.42 -1.88
CA TYR A 209 10.96 -4.05 -0.77
C TYR A 209 10.80 -5.56 -1.01
N THR A 210 10.99 -6.35 0.04
CA THR A 210 10.73 -7.80 0.03
C THR A 210 9.44 -8.10 0.75
N VAL A 211 8.48 -8.72 0.05
CA VAL A 211 7.24 -9.21 0.62
C VAL A 211 7.59 -10.33 1.59
N ALA A 212 7.43 -10.07 2.88
CA ALA A 212 7.78 -11.04 3.89
C ALA A 212 6.79 -12.21 3.87
N GLY A 213 7.30 -13.45 3.91
CA GLY A 213 6.44 -14.60 4.17
C GLY A 213 5.79 -14.44 5.53
N SER A 214 4.46 -14.62 5.61
CA SER A 214 3.77 -14.63 6.90
C SER A 214 4.24 -15.84 7.68
N THR A 215 5.27 -15.68 8.51
CA THR A 215 5.52 -16.66 9.56
C THR A 215 4.42 -16.42 10.57
N ALA A 216 3.44 -17.33 10.62
CA ALA A 216 2.60 -17.44 11.78
C ALA A 216 3.56 -17.70 12.95
N VAL A 217 3.92 -16.65 13.70
CA VAL A 217 4.49 -16.86 15.01
C VAL A 217 3.41 -17.65 15.75
N PRO A 218 3.67 -18.89 16.20
CA PRO A 218 2.68 -19.63 16.96
C PRO A 218 2.32 -18.75 18.15
N GLY A 219 1.14 -18.13 18.09
CA GLY A 219 0.65 -17.31 19.18
C GLY A 219 0.69 -18.17 20.44
N VAL A 220 1.13 -17.59 21.54
CA VAL A 220 1.32 -18.24 22.85
C VAL A 220 0.05 -18.99 23.34
N GLY A 221 -1.10 -18.83 22.67
CA GLY A 221 -2.31 -19.65 22.85
C GLY A 221 -2.21 -21.12 22.44
N GLY A 222 -1.22 -21.54 21.62
CA GLY A 222 -1.01 -22.95 21.29
C GLY A 222 -0.56 -23.82 22.48
N ILE A 223 0.09 -23.20 23.47
CA ILE A 223 0.54 -23.90 24.69
C ILE A 223 -0.61 -24.04 25.71
N ALA A 224 -1.60 -23.14 25.68
CA ALA A 224 -2.76 -23.22 26.59
C ALA A 224 -3.69 -24.39 26.26
N ALA A 225 -3.81 -24.78 24.98
CA ALA A 225 -4.64 -25.92 24.57
C ALA A 225 -4.09 -27.28 25.04
N LEU A 226 -2.76 -27.42 25.15
CA LEU A 226 -2.13 -28.62 25.72
C LEU A 226 -2.14 -28.65 27.27
N ALA A 227 -2.16 -27.48 27.92
CA ALA A 227 -2.31 -27.40 29.38
C ALA A 227 -3.74 -27.71 29.85
N GLY A 228 -4.77 -27.36 29.06
CA GLY A 228 -6.18 -27.61 29.39
C GLY A 228 -6.59 -29.09 29.36
N LEU A 229 -5.97 -29.90 28.50
CA LEU A 229 -6.22 -31.36 28.42
C LEU A 229 -5.57 -32.15 29.56
N GLY A 230 -4.61 -31.56 30.30
CA GLY A 230 -3.93 -32.19 31.43
C GLY A 230 -4.68 -32.12 32.78
N LEU A 231 -5.64 -31.19 32.93
CA LEU A 231 -6.37 -30.99 34.20
C LEU A 231 -7.66 -31.82 34.32
N ALA A 232 -8.07 -32.55 33.29
CA ALA A 232 -9.16 -33.53 33.37
C ALA A 232 -8.70 -34.87 33.99
N ARG A 233 -7.80 -34.86 34.98
CA ARG A 233 -7.40 -36.07 35.71
C ARG A 233 -8.23 -36.26 36.99
N ARG A 234 -9.38 -36.92 36.79
CA ARG A 234 -9.95 -37.95 37.67
C ARG A 234 -10.11 -37.59 39.16
N ARG A 235 -11.27 -37.06 39.55
CA ARG A 235 -11.84 -37.33 40.88
C ARG A 235 -12.92 -38.41 40.74
N ARG A 236 -12.55 -39.64 41.09
CA ARG A 236 -13.46 -40.79 41.22
C ARG A 236 -13.37 -41.31 42.66
N ASN A 237 -14.51 -41.24 43.36
CA ASN A 237 -14.96 -41.93 44.58
C ASN A 237 -14.31 -41.58 45.93
N ARG A 238 -15.13 -41.19 46.92
CA ARG A 238 -15.90 -42.10 47.79
C ARG A 238 -17.24 -41.46 48.14
#